data_AF-A0A1A9HIJ7-F1
#
_entry.id   AF-A0A1A9HIJ7-F1
#
_cell.length_a   1.000
_cell.length_b   1.000
_cell.length_c   1.000
_cell.angle_alpha   90.00
_cell.angle_beta   90.00
_cell.angle_gamma   90.00
#
_symmetry.space_group_name_H-M   'P 1'
#
loop_
_entity.id
_entity.type
_entity.pdbx_description
1 polymer ?
#
loop_
_entity_poly.entity_id
_entity_poly.type
_entity_poly.pdbx_seq_one_letter_code
_entity_poly.pdbx_strand_id
1 'polypeptide(L)'
;MSLLIVHRNDYMTEELDAWALGMVPANFHPARICHDLHSARVALASGDPPDLLVVESDLPGGGPHDGLNTGLTLAMEMRARWTGGKPVPVLIVAAAADNALRNSALTMPVCSLIHLGGDLQRDYQYALRCLLNEVDGKAAPLTQRPPCYYIDVQVGANGKCGYQVRSEKTAVDLSSNVRFSVDPARLQALLARMPRSHDGRTPELREWIDAYRSVGEELTRALFREHAEVLEEFTTMKGVTMATPGIRVGLCFSVDKTFYRLPFEALQFPGRGSSQYWMESSPLWRRLPEFSSSGRKLFAEMNVPHEPLNCLLINAKCGGEVDMSNPIAGSTERLHRKLDPLVHADHEIEDIIKSIERFIPHRVRRVVAISLEGGKVVTSTTDGNNPQGGRAAVSEKAGNFEDVLEDLLTKSGPWDIVHFTGHSHYEGTEEDGTGYVFVPRKAPRTDVMPTPQPVGMNKIAAWLKGVRFVFLSGCSSSHRDFVVQLCARNVPALSGYPWPVTENVAWEHSGHFYRRLLDSCSIEEALQKSWMDMYADHRENWAWASSQFVIQG
;
A
#
# COMPACT_ATOMS: atom_id res chain seq x y z
N MET A 1 -24.94 -5.44 -25.83
CA MET A 1 -23.72 -6.16 -26.24
C MET A 1 -23.99 -7.67 -26.23
N SER A 2 -23.40 -8.45 -27.11
CA SER A 2 -23.59 -9.89 -27.25
C SER A 2 -22.33 -10.62 -26.80
N LEU A 3 -22.50 -11.66 -25.99
CA LEU A 3 -21.40 -12.47 -25.44
C LEU A 3 -21.48 -13.89 -26.03
N LEU A 4 -20.35 -14.41 -26.50
CA LEU A 4 -20.20 -15.82 -26.84
C LEU A 4 -19.16 -16.46 -25.91
N ILE A 5 -19.55 -17.52 -25.22
CA ILE A 5 -18.70 -18.31 -24.34
C ILE A 5 -18.51 -19.68 -24.97
N VAL A 6 -17.26 -20.13 -25.08
CA VAL A 6 -16.90 -21.43 -25.63
C VAL A 6 -16.00 -22.17 -24.65
N HIS A 7 -16.47 -23.29 -24.10
CA HIS A 7 -15.74 -24.07 -23.08
C HIS A 7 -16.12 -25.56 -23.13
N ARG A 8 -15.39 -26.46 -22.45
CA ARG A 8 -15.75 -27.89 -22.37
C ARG A 8 -16.98 -28.13 -21.47
N ASN A 9 -17.79 -29.14 -21.79
CA ASN A 9 -19.03 -29.49 -21.04
C ASN A 9 -18.81 -30.18 -19.67
N ASP A 10 -17.57 -30.40 -19.23
CA ASP A 10 -17.30 -31.28 -18.10
C ASP A 10 -16.95 -30.48 -16.83
N TYR A 11 -17.76 -30.66 -15.77
CA TYR A 11 -17.61 -30.21 -14.36
C TYR A 11 -17.42 -28.72 -14.06
N MET A 12 -16.95 -27.91 -15.01
CA MET A 12 -16.65 -26.48 -14.86
C MET A 12 -17.84 -25.56 -15.26
N THR A 13 -18.95 -26.16 -15.68
CA THR A 13 -20.13 -25.53 -16.33
C THR A 13 -20.89 -24.58 -15.41
N GLU A 14 -21.20 -24.96 -14.17
CA GLU A 14 -22.09 -24.14 -13.32
C GLU A 14 -21.42 -22.84 -12.84
N GLU A 15 -20.14 -22.88 -12.50
CA GLU A 15 -19.43 -21.68 -12.02
C GLU A 15 -19.11 -20.72 -13.16
N LEU A 16 -18.55 -21.19 -14.29
CA LEU A 16 -18.19 -20.30 -15.39
C LEU A 16 -19.43 -19.66 -16.03
N ASP A 17 -20.51 -20.44 -16.22
CA ASP A 17 -21.77 -19.92 -16.78
C ASP A 17 -22.47 -18.98 -15.80
N ALA A 18 -22.59 -19.34 -14.51
CA ALA A 18 -23.18 -18.45 -13.51
C ALA A 18 -22.38 -17.15 -13.34
N TRP A 19 -21.05 -17.22 -13.46
CA TRP A 19 -20.19 -16.05 -13.32
C TRP A 19 -20.23 -15.17 -14.56
N ALA A 20 -20.10 -15.75 -15.75
CA ALA A 20 -20.24 -14.96 -16.96
C ALA A 20 -21.64 -14.36 -17.08
N LEU A 21 -22.70 -15.04 -16.64
CA LEU A 21 -24.05 -14.47 -16.62
C LEU A 21 -24.25 -13.41 -15.51
N GLY A 22 -23.60 -13.56 -14.35
CA GLY A 22 -23.74 -12.64 -13.21
C GLY A 22 -22.81 -11.41 -13.24
N MET A 23 -21.70 -11.47 -13.97
CA MET A 23 -20.64 -10.43 -13.98
C MET A 23 -20.70 -9.52 -15.19
N VAL A 24 -21.44 -9.92 -16.23
CA VAL A 24 -21.57 -9.12 -17.43
C VAL A 24 -22.51 -7.95 -17.10
N PRO A 25 -22.13 -6.70 -17.44
CA PRO A 25 -22.97 -5.53 -17.19
C PRO A 25 -24.40 -5.78 -17.70
N ALA A 26 -25.41 -5.21 -17.02
CA ALA A 26 -26.84 -5.36 -17.35
C ALA A 26 -27.22 -5.02 -18.82
N ASN A 27 -26.26 -4.52 -19.59
CA ASN A 27 -26.37 -4.05 -20.96
C ASN A 27 -26.06 -5.16 -22.00
N PHE A 28 -25.74 -6.39 -21.58
CA PHE A 28 -25.56 -7.50 -22.50
C PHE A 28 -26.84 -8.31 -22.70
N HIS A 29 -27.05 -8.78 -23.92
CA HIS A 29 -28.04 -9.81 -24.25
C HIS A 29 -27.64 -11.15 -23.61
N PRO A 30 -28.57 -12.11 -23.45
CA PRO A 30 -28.26 -13.43 -22.94
C PRO A 30 -27.04 -14.03 -23.65
N ALA A 31 -26.09 -14.56 -22.87
CA ALA A 31 -24.88 -15.14 -23.42
C ALA A 31 -25.23 -16.35 -24.30
N ARG A 32 -24.59 -16.46 -25.47
CA ARG A 32 -24.59 -17.70 -26.25
C ARG A 32 -23.50 -18.59 -25.69
N ILE A 33 -23.83 -19.82 -25.32
CA ILE A 33 -22.89 -20.78 -24.75
C ILE A 33 -22.70 -21.92 -25.76
N CYS A 34 -21.45 -22.30 -26.00
CA CYS A 34 -21.04 -23.35 -26.92
C CYS A 34 -20.08 -24.29 -26.20
N HIS A 35 -20.29 -25.59 -26.32
CA HIS A 35 -19.53 -26.58 -25.56
C HIS A 35 -18.38 -27.24 -26.33
N ASP A 36 -18.28 -26.92 -27.62
CA ASP A 36 -17.23 -27.41 -28.49
C ASP A 36 -16.97 -26.42 -29.64
N LEU A 37 -15.87 -26.68 -30.35
CA LEU A 37 -15.42 -25.85 -31.46
C LEU A 37 -16.40 -25.86 -32.63
N HIS A 38 -17.12 -26.97 -32.85
CA HIS A 38 -18.06 -27.10 -33.95
C HIS A 38 -19.32 -26.25 -33.71
N SER A 39 -19.92 -26.34 -32.52
CA SER A 39 -21.09 -25.55 -32.13
C SER A 39 -20.77 -24.06 -32.13
N ALA A 40 -19.57 -23.67 -31.68
CA ALA A 40 -19.10 -22.29 -31.76
C ALA A 40 -19.02 -21.80 -33.20
N ARG A 41 -18.40 -22.57 -34.11
CA ARG A 41 -18.32 -22.22 -35.54
C ARG A 41 -19.69 -22.10 -36.20
N VAL A 42 -20.64 -22.98 -35.84
CA VAL A 42 -22.02 -22.91 -36.33
C VAL A 42 -22.71 -21.63 -35.83
N ALA A 43 -22.63 -21.34 -34.53
CA ALA A 43 -23.22 -20.12 -33.93
C ALA A 43 -22.64 -18.83 -34.53
N LEU A 44 -21.37 -18.86 -34.92
CA LEU A 44 -20.66 -17.76 -35.57
C LEU A 44 -20.93 -17.65 -37.07
N ALA A 45 -21.30 -18.74 -37.73
CA ALA A 45 -21.65 -18.72 -39.14
C ALA A 45 -23.08 -18.19 -39.39
N SER A 46 -23.97 -18.32 -38.40
CA SER A 46 -25.39 -17.99 -38.53
C SER A 46 -25.78 -16.61 -38.00
N GLY A 47 -24.85 -15.78 -37.51
CA GLY A 47 -25.19 -14.50 -36.89
C GLY A 47 -24.08 -13.46 -36.88
N ASP A 48 -24.39 -12.30 -36.30
CA ASP A 48 -23.45 -11.20 -36.13
C ASP A 48 -22.30 -11.57 -35.16
N PRO A 49 -21.11 -10.94 -35.33
CA PRO A 49 -19.99 -11.11 -34.43
C PRO A 49 -20.40 -10.77 -32.99
N PRO A 50 -19.92 -11.53 -31.99
CA PRO A 50 -20.14 -11.15 -30.60
C PRO A 50 -19.37 -9.86 -30.27
N ASP A 51 -19.89 -9.08 -29.33
CA ASP A 51 -19.18 -7.92 -28.77
C ASP A 51 -18.03 -8.34 -27.84
N LEU A 52 -18.03 -9.60 -27.38
CA LEU A 52 -16.95 -10.24 -26.62
C LEU A 52 -16.96 -11.75 -26.83
N LEU A 53 -15.78 -12.34 -27.06
CA LEU A 53 -15.56 -13.78 -27.07
C LEU A 53 -14.82 -14.21 -25.81
N VAL A 54 -15.36 -15.17 -25.08
CA VAL A 54 -14.66 -15.90 -24.02
C VAL A 54 -14.44 -17.32 -24.50
N VAL A 55 -13.20 -17.80 -24.48
CA VAL A 55 -12.86 -19.11 -25.03
C VAL A 55 -11.87 -19.85 -24.14
N GLU A 56 -12.18 -21.09 -23.79
CA GLU A 56 -11.23 -21.99 -23.14
C GLU A 56 -10.13 -22.40 -24.12
N SER A 57 -8.86 -22.40 -23.71
CA SER A 57 -7.72 -22.71 -24.61
C SER A 57 -7.78 -24.15 -25.13
N ASP A 58 -8.19 -25.06 -24.27
CA ASP A 58 -8.30 -26.49 -24.51
C ASP A 58 -9.77 -26.85 -24.75
N LEU A 59 -10.30 -26.70 -25.96
CA LEU A 59 -11.63 -27.18 -26.34
C LEU A 59 -11.59 -28.62 -26.85
N PRO A 60 -12.69 -29.38 -26.79
CA PRO A 60 -12.79 -30.71 -27.37
C PRO A 60 -13.03 -30.58 -28.89
N GLY A 61 -12.53 -31.53 -29.68
CA GLY A 61 -12.81 -31.59 -31.13
C GLY A 61 -11.74 -31.02 -32.07
N GLY A 62 -10.53 -30.71 -31.56
CA GLY A 62 -9.34 -30.60 -32.40
C GLY A 62 -8.96 -31.99 -32.94
N GLY A 63 -8.52 -32.08 -34.19
CA GLY A 63 -8.09 -33.36 -34.76
C GLY A 63 -6.95 -33.97 -33.93
N PRO A 64 -6.78 -35.30 -33.91
CA PRO A 64 -5.75 -36.00 -33.11
C PRO A 64 -4.29 -35.65 -33.46
N HIS A 65 -4.06 -34.75 -34.43
CA HIS A 65 -2.75 -34.29 -34.88
C HIS A 65 -2.50 -32.79 -34.70
N ASP A 66 -3.50 -32.03 -34.24
CA ASP A 66 -3.36 -30.59 -34.07
C ASP A 66 -2.95 -30.29 -32.63
N GLY A 67 -1.65 -30.34 -32.35
CA GLY A 67 -1.07 -29.85 -31.07
C GLY A 67 -1.21 -28.33 -30.88
N LEU A 68 -2.26 -27.72 -31.43
CA LEU A 68 -2.57 -26.31 -31.40
C LEU A 68 -3.69 -26.06 -30.40
N ASN A 69 -3.51 -25.05 -29.55
CA ASN A 69 -4.52 -24.54 -28.62
C ASN A 69 -5.82 -24.20 -29.37
N THR A 70 -6.77 -25.12 -29.37
CA THR A 70 -8.03 -25.04 -30.15
C THR A 70 -8.84 -23.76 -29.89
N GLY A 71 -8.82 -23.23 -28.67
CA GLY A 71 -9.44 -21.94 -28.35
C GLY A 71 -8.73 -20.74 -28.98
N LEU A 72 -7.39 -20.77 -29.04
CA LEU A 72 -6.60 -19.77 -29.74
C LEU A 72 -6.86 -19.83 -31.25
N THR A 73 -6.94 -21.03 -31.83
CA THR A 73 -7.29 -21.23 -33.24
C THR A 73 -8.65 -20.60 -33.56
N LEU A 74 -9.67 -20.85 -32.72
CA LEU A 74 -10.98 -20.22 -32.88
C LEU A 74 -10.90 -18.69 -32.84
N ALA A 75 -10.17 -18.14 -31.88
CA ALA A 75 -9.98 -16.70 -31.76
C ALA A 75 -9.28 -16.08 -32.99
N MET A 76 -8.28 -16.78 -33.55
CA MET A 76 -7.58 -16.37 -34.77
C MET A 76 -8.49 -16.47 -36.02
N GLU A 77 -9.29 -17.53 -36.14
CA GLU A 77 -10.28 -17.69 -37.22
C GLU A 77 -11.30 -16.56 -37.22
N MET A 78 -11.80 -16.19 -36.04
CA MET A 78 -12.76 -15.10 -35.86
C MET A 78 -12.17 -13.75 -36.29
N ARG A 79 -10.91 -13.49 -35.93
CA ARG A 79 -10.18 -12.30 -36.37
C ARG A 79 -10.06 -12.24 -37.89
N ALA A 80 -9.71 -13.36 -38.54
CA ALA A 80 -9.56 -13.42 -39.99
C ALA A 80 -10.90 -13.18 -40.72
N ARG A 81 -12.02 -13.55 -40.11
CA ARG A 81 -13.36 -13.46 -40.70
C ARG A 81 -13.98 -12.06 -40.61
N TRP A 82 -13.69 -11.28 -39.57
CA TRP A 82 -14.31 -9.97 -39.34
C TRP A 82 -13.32 -8.80 -39.46
N THR A 83 -12.70 -8.70 -40.63
CA THR A 83 -11.74 -7.65 -40.99
C THR A 83 -12.36 -6.26 -41.18
N GLY A 84 -13.68 -6.12 -41.00
CA GLY A 84 -14.50 -4.96 -41.39
C GLY A 84 -14.53 -3.75 -40.45
N GLY A 85 -13.72 -3.68 -39.39
CA GLY A 85 -13.42 -2.37 -38.76
C GLY A 85 -13.37 -2.28 -37.23
N LYS A 86 -13.69 -3.32 -36.46
CA LYS A 86 -13.39 -3.35 -35.02
C LYS A 86 -13.00 -4.78 -34.60
N PRO A 87 -11.82 -5.00 -33.99
CA PRO A 87 -11.45 -6.31 -33.50
C PRO A 87 -12.42 -6.73 -32.39
N VAL A 88 -12.92 -7.97 -32.47
CA VAL A 88 -13.71 -8.57 -31.40
C VAL A 88 -12.77 -8.84 -30.22
N PRO A 89 -13.05 -8.32 -29.02
CA PRO A 89 -12.28 -8.61 -27.83
C PRO A 89 -12.31 -10.10 -27.52
N VAL A 90 -11.15 -10.65 -27.17
CA VAL A 90 -11.02 -12.07 -26.83
C VAL A 90 -10.47 -12.22 -25.42
N LEU A 91 -11.17 -13.00 -24.61
CA LEU A 91 -10.67 -13.51 -23.34
C LEU A 91 -10.40 -15.01 -23.47
N ILE A 92 -9.14 -15.40 -23.44
CA ILE A 92 -8.71 -16.80 -23.43
C ILE A 92 -8.61 -17.26 -21.97
N VAL A 93 -9.21 -18.39 -21.65
CA VAL A 93 -9.15 -19.03 -20.32
C VAL A 93 -8.38 -20.33 -20.44
N ALA A 94 -7.24 -20.46 -19.75
CA ALA A 94 -6.35 -21.62 -19.89
C ALA A 94 -6.18 -22.39 -18.59
N ALA A 95 -6.20 -23.72 -18.64
CA ALA A 95 -6.04 -24.56 -17.44
C ALA A 95 -4.66 -24.43 -16.78
N ALA A 96 -3.61 -24.20 -17.57
CA ALA A 96 -2.24 -24.07 -17.11
C ALA A 96 -1.50 -22.89 -17.75
N ALA A 97 -0.38 -22.49 -17.15
CA ALA A 97 0.52 -21.51 -17.75
C ALA A 97 1.29 -22.13 -18.92
N ASP A 98 1.00 -21.68 -20.14
CA ASP A 98 1.69 -22.07 -21.37
C ASP A 98 2.30 -20.82 -22.04
N ASN A 99 3.64 -20.81 -22.15
CA ASN A 99 4.38 -19.72 -22.76
C ASN A 99 4.09 -19.56 -24.26
N ALA A 100 3.83 -20.65 -24.98
CA ALA A 100 3.49 -20.61 -26.40
C ALA A 100 2.12 -19.94 -26.58
N LEU A 101 1.11 -20.40 -25.82
CA LEU A 101 -0.22 -19.78 -25.79
C LEU A 101 -0.16 -18.29 -25.43
N ARG A 102 0.63 -17.94 -24.40
CA ARG A 102 0.84 -16.56 -23.97
C ARG A 102 1.42 -15.70 -25.09
N ASN A 103 2.50 -16.15 -25.72
CA ASN A 103 3.14 -15.41 -26.81
C ASN A 103 2.18 -15.21 -27.97
N SER A 104 1.39 -16.23 -28.32
CA SER A 104 0.37 -16.10 -29.36
C SER A 104 -0.74 -15.12 -28.97
N ALA A 105 -1.28 -15.19 -27.74
CA ALA A 105 -2.30 -14.27 -27.25
C ALA A 105 -1.81 -12.81 -27.27
N LEU A 106 -0.55 -12.56 -26.92
CA LEU A 106 0.06 -11.22 -26.96
C LEU A 106 0.16 -10.63 -28.38
N THR A 107 0.18 -11.46 -29.42
CA THR A 107 0.16 -10.99 -30.82
C THR A 107 -1.25 -10.66 -31.33
N MET A 108 -2.28 -10.94 -30.53
CA MET A 108 -3.66 -10.66 -30.87
C MET A 108 -4.07 -9.28 -30.35
N PRO A 109 -4.63 -8.40 -31.20
CA PRO A 109 -5.16 -7.12 -30.76
C PRO A 109 -6.40 -7.34 -29.89
N VAL A 110 -6.51 -6.61 -28.79
CA VAL A 110 -7.64 -6.71 -27.84
C VAL A 110 -7.86 -8.14 -27.35
N CYS A 111 -6.78 -8.75 -26.85
CA CYS A 111 -6.80 -10.11 -26.29
C CYS A 111 -6.26 -10.11 -24.87
N SER A 112 -6.94 -10.84 -23.98
CA SER A 112 -6.50 -11.12 -22.62
C SER A 112 -6.46 -12.62 -22.40
N LEU A 113 -5.45 -13.08 -21.66
CA LEU A 113 -5.27 -14.47 -21.27
C LEU A 113 -5.33 -14.55 -19.74
N ILE A 114 -6.23 -15.39 -19.23
CA ILE A 114 -6.33 -15.73 -17.81
C ILE A 114 -6.16 -17.24 -17.62
N HIS A 115 -5.79 -17.64 -16.41
CA HIS A 115 -5.58 -19.05 -16.09
C HIS A 115 -6.62 -19.53 -15.07
N LEU A 116 -7.02 -20.80 -15.16
CA LEU A 116 -7.97 -21.45 -14.22
C LEU A 116 -7.37 -21.67 -12.81
N GLY A 117 -6.13 -21.24 -12.57
CA GLY A 117 -5.50 -21.24 -11.26
C GLY A 117 -5.67 -19.90 -10.53
N GLY A 118 -6.22 -19.93 -9.31
CA GLY A 118 -6.38 -18.75 -8.46
C GLY A 118 -7.82 -18.26 -8.35
N ASP A 119 -8.01 -16.95 -8.29
CA ASP A 119 -9.32 -16.29 -8.19
C ASP A 119 -9.84 -15.97 -9.60
N LEU A 120 -10.48 -16.97 -10.21
CA LEU A 120 -10.92 -16.92 -11.60
C LEU A 120 -11.97 -15.82 -11.84
N GLN A 121 -12.82 -15.50 -10.85
CA GLN A 121 -13.91 -14.53 -10.97
C GLN A 121 -13.33 -13.15 -11.23
N ARG A 122 -12.30 -12.87 -10.45
CA ARG A 122 -11.59 -11.61 -10.44
C ARG A 122 -10.68 -11.46 -11.64
N ASP A 123 -9.89 -12.49 -11.98
CA ASP A 123 -9.04 -12.45 -13.17
C ASP A 123 -9.92 -12.24 -14.43
N TYR A 124 -11.12 -12.83 -14.46
CA TYR A 124 -12.15 -12.58 -15.49
C TYR A 124 -12.66 -11.13 -15.48
N GLN A 125 -13.07 -10.57 -14.34
CA GLN A 125 -13.53 -9.18 -14.24
C GLN A 125 -12.46 -8.17 -14.69
N TYR A 126 -11.22 -8.36 -14.25
CA TYR A 126 -10.10 -7.50 -14.62
C TYR A 126 -9.84 -7.55 -16.12
N ALA A 127 -9.73 -8.76 -16.68
CA ALA A 127 -9.52 -8.95 -18.11
C ALA A 127 -10.66 -8.35 -18.92
N LEU A 128 -11.91 -8.54 -18.50
CA LEU A 128 -13.09 -7.94 -19.12
C LEU A 128 -13.01 -6.41 -19.13
N ARG A 129 -12.67 -5.79 -18.00
CA ARG A 129 -12.52 -4.32 -17.90
C ARG A 129 -11.40 -3.80 -18.81
N CYS A 130 -10.27 -4.48 -18.88
CA CYS A 130 -9.16 -4.13 -19.77
C CYS A 130 -9.60 -4.20 -21.23
N LEU A 131 -10.23 -5.29 -21.63
CA LEU A 131 -10.74 -5.51 -22.99
C LEU A 131 -11.75 -4.43 -23.39
N LEU A 132 -12.72 -4.12 -22.52
CA LEU A 132 -13.73 -3.09 -22.78
C LEU A 132 -13.12 -1.68 -22.88
N ASN A 133 -12.15 -1.35 -22.03
CA ASN A 133 -11.44 -0.07 -22.10
C ASN A 133 -10.65 0.07 -23.41
N GLU A 134 -9.99 -1.01 -23.86
CA GLU A 134 -9.23 -1.02 -25.11
C GLU A 134 -10.14 -0.83 -26.34
N VAL A 135 -11.33 -1.45 -26.35
CA VAL A 135 -12.36 -1.22 -27.39
C VAL A 135 -12.84 0.22 -27.43
N ASP A 136 -13.00 0.84 -26.25
CA ASP A 136 -13.43 2.22 -26.11
C ASP A 136 -12.32 3.23 -26.51
N GLY A 137 -11.13 2.76 -26.90
CA GLY A 137 -9.98 3.61 -27.17
C GLY A 137 -9.44 4.32 -25.93
N LYS A 138 -9.85 3.88 -24.74
CA LYS A 138 -9.25 4.30 -23.47
C LYS A 138 -7.93 3.56 -23.34
N ALA A 139 -6.88 4.24 -22.84
CA ALA A 139 -5.60 3.60 -22.58
C ALA A 139 -5.82 2.35 -21.71
N ALA A 140 -5.58 1.17 -22.28
CA ALA A 140 -5.72 -0.09 -21.56
C ALA A 140 -4.69 -0.11 -20.42
N PRO A 141 -5.08 -0.35 -19.16
CA PRO A 141 -4.11 -0.73 -18.14
C PRO A 141 -3.55 -2.08 -18.58
N LEU A 142 -2.22 -2.14 -18.77
CA LEU A 142 -1.47 -3.30 -19.23
C LEU A 142 -1.98 -4.63 -18.61
N THR A 143 -2.11 -5.62 -19.48
CA THR A 143 -3.05 -6.75 -19.46
C THR A 143 -2.66 -7.95 -18.60
N GLN A 144 -1.93 -7.77 -17.49
CA GLN A 144 -1.78 -8.81 -16.47
C GLN A 144 -1.78 -8.14 -15.10
N ARG A 145 -2.40 -8.76 -14.08
CA ARG A 145 -1.98 -8.47 -12.69
C ARG A 145 -0.48 -8.71 -12.71
N PRO A 146 0.34 -7.67 -12.55
CA PRO A 146 1.74 -7.85 -12.76
C PRO A 146 2.24 -8.92 -11.80
N PRO A 147 3.06 -9.88 -12.25
CA PRO A 147 3.61 -10.88 -11.36
C PRO A 147 4.22 -10.17 -10.16
N CYS A 148 3.76 -10.59 -8.99
CA CYS A 148 4.20 -10.05 -7.72
C CYS A 148 5.27 -10.98 -7.21
N TYR A 149 6.46 -10.43 -7.02
CA TYR A 149 7.55 -11.15 -6.40
C TYR A 149 7.77 -10.61 -5.01
N TYR A 150 7.93 -11.52 -4.07
CA TYR A 150 8.29 -11.22 -2.71
C TYR A 150 9.69 -11.71 -2.45
N ILE A 151 10.52 -10.82 -1.97
CA ILE A 151 11.86 -11.13 -1.53
C ILE A 151 11.79 -11.25 -0.01
N ASP A 152 11.90 -12.47 0.52
CA ASP A 152 12.00 -12.73 1.95
C ASP A 152 13.48 -12.74 2.36
N VAL A 153 13.91 -11.69 3.05
CA VAL A 153 15.25 -11.56 3.61
C VAL A 153 15.18 -11.93 5.08
N GLN A 154 15.73 -13.09 5.42
CA GLN A 154 15.86 -13.57 6.80
C GLN A 154 17.13 -12.98 7.42
N VAL A 155 17.04 -12.39 8.61
CA VAL A 155 18.18 -11.83 9.35
C VAL A 155 18.14 -12.36 10.78
N GLY A 156 18.93 -13.41 11.06
CA GLY A 156 18.99 -14.06 12.37
C GLY A 156 19.95 -13.39 13.35
N ALA A 157 19.73 -13.57 14.66
CA ALA A 157 20.59 -13.01 15.74
C ALA A 157 22.07 -13.37 15.63
N ASN A 158 22.37 -14.58 15.11
CA ASN A 158 23.73 -15.07 14.90
C ASN A 158 24.33 -14.61 13.58
N GLY A 159 23.68 -13.67 12.88
CA GLY A 159 24.16 -13.12 11.62
C GLY A 159 23.95 -14.05 10.43
N LYS A 160 23.36 -15.23 10.64
CA LYS A 160 22.92 -16.07 9.54
C LYS A 160 21.76 -15.38 8.85
N CYS A 161 21.94 -15.15 7.56
CA CYS A 161 20.96 -14.54 6.70
C CYS A 161 20.48 -15.55 5.66
N GLY A 162 19.25 -15.34 5.20
CA GLY A 162 18.64 -16.11 4.14
C GLY A 162 17.96 -15.17 3.16
N TYR A 163 17.92 -15.56 1.90
CA TYR A 163 17.22 -14.86 0.85
C TYR A 163 16.40 -15.87 0.08
N GLN A 164 15.10 -15.60 -0.02
CA GLN A 164 14.17 -16.43 -0.75
C GLN A 164 13.27 -15.54 -1.62
N VAL A 165 13.25 -15.81 -2.92
CA VAL A 165 12.25 -15.21 -3.82
C VAL A 165 11.01 -16.09 -3.84
N ARG A 166 9.85 -15.49 -3.63
CA ARG A 166 8.54 -16.15 -3.74
C ARG A 166 7.73 -15.45 -4.81
N SER A 167 7.15 -16.22 -5.71
CA SER A 167 6.17 -15.73 -6.67
C SER A 167 4.79 -16.18 -6.20
N GLU A 168 3.83 -15.26 -6.18
CA GLU A 168 2.45 -15.57 -5.75
C GLU A 168 1.69 -16.43 -6.78
N LYS A 169 2.15 -16.48 -8.05
CA LYS A 169 1.37 -17.05 -9.16
C LYS A 169 2.14 -17.99 -10.11
N THR A 170 3.47 -18.08 -10.04
CA THR A 170 4.19 -19.06 -10.88
C THR A 170 4.42 -20.34 -10.09
N ALA A 171 3.92 -21.48 -10.60
CA ALA A 171 4.32 -22.81 -10.13
C ALA A 171 5.85 -23.04 -10.23
N VAL A 172 6.54 -22.15 -10.95
CA VAL A 172 7.96 -21.90 -10.78
C VAL A 172 8.14 -21.17 -9.46
N ASP A 173 8.27 -21.94 -8.39
CA ASP A 173 9.06 -21.53 -7.24
C ASP A 173 10.43 -21.19 -7.83
N LEU A 174 10.76 -19.90 -7.95
CA LEU A 174 12.14 -19.48 -8.11
C LEU A 174 12.79 -19.81 -6.77
N SER A 175 13.04 -21.09 -6.54
CA SER A 175 13.45 -21.66 -5.26
C SER A 175 14.94 -21.39 -5.04
N SER A 176 15.35 -20.15 -5.23
CA SER A 176 16.57 -19.68 -4.62
C SER A 176 16.34 -19.68 -3.12
N ASN A 177 17.14 -20.49 -2.44
CA ASN A 177 17.30 -20.38 -1.00
C ASN A 177 18.77 -20.08 -0.80
N VAL A 178 19.11 -18.81 -0.98
CA VAL A 178 20.48 -18.34 -0.81
C VAL A 178 20.70 -18.14 0.67
N ARG A 179 21.70 -18.82 1.24
CA ARG A 179 22.11 -18.64 2.62
C ARG A 179 23.45 -17.97 2.65
N PHE A 180 23.57 -16.92 3.46
CA PHE A 180 24.78 -16.16 3.64
C PHE A 180 24.93 -15.75 5.10
N SER A 181 26.04 -15.11 5.44
CA SER A 181 26.27 -14.63 6.81
C SER A 181 26.77 -13.21 6.79
N VAL A 182 26.15 -12.37 7.60
CA VAL A 182 26.62 -11.04 7.95
C VAL A 182 27.14 -11.09 9.38
N ASP A 183 28.28 -10.46 9.65
CA ASP A 183 28.81 -10.38 11.01
C ASP A 183 27.77 -9.71 11.96
N PRO A 184 27.30 -10.39 13.03
CA PRO A 184 26.37 -9.82 14.00
C PRO A 184 26.89 -8.53 14.63
N ALA A 185 28.20 -8.44 14.88
CA ALA A 185 28.81 -7.27 15.50
C ALA A 185 28.70 -6.05 14.58
N ARG A 186 28.79 -6.25 13.27
CA ARG A 186 28.56 -5.21 12.26
C ARG A 186 27.11 -4.73 12.27
N LEU A 187 26.13 -5.65 12.30
CA LEU A 187 24.72 -5.27 12.40
C LEU A 187 24.41 -4.53 13.71
N GLN A 188 25.02 -4.93 14.82
CA GLN A 188 24.92 -4.19 16.09
C GLN A 188 25.55 -2.80 16.01
N ALA A 189 26.72 -2.68 15.37
CA ALA A 189 27.37 -1.40 15.18
C ALA A 189 26.50 -0.45 14.33
N LEU A 190 25.78 -0.96 13.32
CA LEU A 190 24.82 -0.18 12.56
C LEU A 190 23.69 0.38 13.41
N LEU A 191 23.12 -0.45 14.28
CA LEU A 191 22.08 -0.02 15.20
C LEU A 191 22.58 1.05 16.17
N ALA A 192 23.83 0.92 16.64
CA ALA A 192 24.45 1.87 17.56
C ALA A 192 24.83 3.21 16.91
N ARG A 193 24.96 3.26 15.58
CA ARG A 193 25.26 4.50 14.82
C ARG A 193 24.06 5.40 14.63
N MET A 194 22.84 4.89 14.80
CA MET A 194 21.64 5.71 14.72
C MET A 194 21.67 6.75 15.85
N PRO A 195 21.45 8.05 15.55
CA PRO A 195 21.52 9.07 16.58
C PRO A 195 20.48 8.80 17.67
N ARG A 196 20.87 9.01 18.91
CA ARG A 196 20.00 8.89 20.08
C ARG A 196 20.11 10.17 20.89
N SER A 197 19.01 10.55 21.53
CA SER A 197 19.08 11.59 22.55
C SER A 197 19.80 11.02 23.77
N HIS A 198 21.07 11.37 23.92
CA HIS A 198 21.87 11.07 25.08
C HIS A 198 22.32 12.38 25.74
N ASP A 199 22.36 12.38 27.08
CA ASP A 199 22.87 13.49 27.89
C ASP A 199 22.21 14.86 27.62
N GLY A 200 20.93 14.86 27.26
CA GLY A 200 20.15 16.08 27.02
C GLY A 200 20.43 16.79 25.70
N ARG A 201 21.29 16.25 24.83
CA ARG A 201 21.48 16.73 23.46
C ARG A 201 20.53 16.03 22.51
N THR A 202 19.68 16.80 21.82
CA THR A 202 18.91 16.31 20.67
C THR A 202 19.78 16.39 19.41
N PRO A 203 19.93 15.30 18.65
CA PRO A 203 20.69 15.34 17.39
C PRO A 203 20.09 16.34 16.40
N GLU A 204 20.95 17.00 15.62
CA GLU A 204 20.48 17.90 14.55
C GLU A 204 19.88 17.09 13.39
N LEU A 205 19.02 17.74 12.59
CA LEU A 205 18.39 17.12 11.43
C LEU A 205 19.43 16.54 10.46
N ARG A 206 20.52 17.28 10.22
CA ARG A 206 21.61 16.85 9.33
C ARG A 206 22.32 15.60 9.85
N GLU A 207 22.56 15.50 11.16
CA GLU A 207 23.16 14.31 11.77
C GLU A 207 22.29 13.07 11.54
N TRP A 208 20.96 13.22 11.62
CA TRP A 208 20.01 12.16 11.29
C TRP A 208 20.04 11.76 9.82
N ILE A 209 20.03 12.73 8.90
CA ILE A 209 20.08 12.46 7.46
C ILE A 209 21.36 11.67 7.12
N ASP A 210 22.51 12.15 7.60
CA ASP A 210 23.82 11.54 7.33
C ASP A 210 23.90 10.13 7.93
N ALA A 211 23.42 9.93 9.16
CA ALA A 211 23.41 8.63 9.80
C ALA A 211 22.44 7.65 9.11
N TYR A 212 21.21 8.08 8.80
CA TYR A 212 20.22 7.25 8.11
C TYR A 212 20.74 6.79 6.74
N ARG A 213 21.27 7.73 5.94
CA ARG A 213 21.90 7.43 4.65
C ARG A 213 23.05 6.43 4.80
N SER A 214 23.99 6.71 5.72
CA SER A 214 25.19 5.88 5.86
C SER A 214 24.91 4.49 6.44
N VAL A 215 23.95 4.37 7.36
CA VAL A 215 23.46 3.05 7.84
C VAL A 215 22.76 2.31 6.72
N GLY A 216 21.92 2.99 5.94
CA GLY A 216 21.26 2.44 4.76
C GLY A 216 22.24 1.88 3.72
N GLU A 217 23.28 2.64 3.37
CA GLU A 217 24.36 2.23 2.46
C GLU A 217 25.09 0.98 2.95
N GLU A 218 25.45 0.98 4.23
CA GLU A 218 26.20 -0.11 4.85
C GLU A 218 25.35 -1.38 4.97
N LEU A 219 24.07 -1.24 5.34
CA LEU A 219 23.12 -2.34 5.41
C LEU A 219 22.85 -2.92 4.01
N THR A 220 22.71 -2.06 3.00
CA THR A 220 22.59 -2.48 1.59
C THR A 220 23.83 -3.24 1.14
N ARG A 221 25.01 -2.77 1.54
CA ARG A 221 26.27 -3.43 1.22
C ARG A 221 26.35 -4.81 1.86
N ALA A 222 26.06 -4.89 3.15
CA ALA A 222 26.11 -6.12 3.93
C ALA A 222 25.08 -7.17 3.50
N LEU A 223 23.86 -6.76 3.12
CA LEU A 223 22.80 -7.70 2.75
C LEU A 223 22.79 -8.09 1.27
N PHE A 224 23.25 -7.20 0.38
CA PHE A 224 23.11 -7.40 -1.07
C PHE A 224 24.45 -7.34 -1.82
N ARG A 225 25.29 -6.32 -1.62
CA ARG A 225 26.47 -6.09 -2.49
C ARG A 225 27.65 -7.03 -2.23
N GLU A 226 27.81 -7.50 -1.00
CA GLU A 226 28.88 -8.44 -0.62
C GLU A 226 28.54 -9.91 -0.94
N HIS A 227 27.30 -10.17 -1.37
CA HIS A 227 26.79 -11.50 -1.71
C HIS A 227 26.40 -11.50 -3.18
N ALA A 228 27.35 -11.83 -4.06
CA ALA A 228 27.21 -11.73 -5.51
C ALA A 228 25.98 -12.50 -6.03
N GLU A 229 25.71 -13.66 -5.44
CA GLU A 229 24.56 -14.50 -5.72
C GLU A 229 23.22 -13.81 -5.42
N VAL A 230 23.13 -13.07 -4.31
CA VAL A 230 21.94 -12.28 -3.95
C VAL A 230 21.79 -11.12 -4.93
N LEU A 231 22.89 -10.42 -5.23
CA LEU A 231 22.88 -9.29 -6.16
C LEU A 231 22.52 -9.70 -7.59
N GLU A 232 23.02 -10.83 -8.07
CA GLU A 232 22.76 -11.35 -9.42
C GLU A 232 21.29 -11.73 -9.57
N GLU A 233 20.75 -12.48 -8.62
CA GLU A 233 19.34 -12.83 -8.63
C GLU A 233 18.47 -11.59 -8.51
N PHE A 234 18.85 -10.67 -7.63
CA PHE A 234 18.19 -9.39 -7.49
C PHE A 234 18.23 -8.56 -8.78
N THR A 235 19.38 -8.51 -9.46
CA THR A 235 19.55 -7.77 -10.72
C THR A 235 18.75 -8.41 -11.84
N THR A 236 18.65 -9.74 -11.86
CA THR A 236 17.75 -10.48 -12.75
C THR A 236 16.30 -10.10 -12.49
N MET A 237 15.86 -10.11 -11.23
CA MET A 237 14.51 -9.70 -10.84
C MET A 237 14.22 -8.24 -11.19
N LYS A 238 15.18 -7.34 -10.96
CA LYS A 238 15.09 -5.93 -11.35
C LYS A 238 15.09 -5.74 -12.87
N GLY A 239 15.88 -6.52 -13.60
CA GLY A 239 15.89 -6.54 -15.06
C GLY A 239 14.53 -6.96 -15.59
N VAL A 240 13.94 -8.01 -14.98
CA VAL A 240 12.58 -8.46 -15.26
C VAL A 240 11.57 -7.35 -14.96
N THR A 241 11.71 -6.62 -13.84
CA THR A 241 10.77 -5.55 -13.47
C THR A 241 10.88 -4.30 -14.33
N MET A 242 12.09 -3.90 -14.69
CA MET A 242 12.32 -2.76 -15.57
C MET A 242 11.95 -3.07 -17.02
N ALA A 243 12.18 -4.30 -17.49
CA ALA A 243 11.85 -4.72 -18.84
C ALA A 243 10.35 -5.01 -19.04
N THR A 244 9.63 -5.33 -17.96
CA THR A 244 8.20 -5.65 -18.02
C THR A 244 7.40 -4.63 -17.19
N PRO A 245 6.85 -3.60 -17.84
CA PRO A 245 6.00 -2.62 -17.18
C PRO A 245 4.93 -3.30 -16.34
N GLY A 246 4.89 -2.93 -15.06
CA GLY A 246 3.91 -3.42 -14.10
C GLY A 246 4.48 -4.37 -13.06
N ILE A 247 5.50 -5.20 -13.34
CA ILE A 247 6.01 -6.18 -12.34
C ILE A 247 6.42 -5.46 -11.06
N ARG A 248 5.87 -5.93 -9.93
CA ARG A 248 6.11 -5.33 -8.62
C ARG A 248 6.89 -6.28 -7.74
N VAL A 249 7.83 -5.71 -6.99
CA VAL A 249 8.62 -6.43 -6.00
C VAL A 249 8.25 -5.88 -4.63
N GLY A 250 7.96 -6.77 -3.69
CA GLY A 250 7.85 -6.45 -2.28
C GLY A 250 9.02 -7.06 -1.51
N LEU A 251 9.55 -6.35 -0.51
CA LEU A 251 10.58 -6.84 0.37
C LEU A 251 9.98 -7.15 1.74
N CYS A 252 10.09 -8.41 2.15
CA CYS A 252 9.75 -8.89 3.47
C CYS A 252 11.03 -9.15 4.25
N PHE A 253 11.23 -8.48 5.38
CA PHE A 253 12.35 -8.75 6.27
C PHE A 253 11.86 -9.64 7.42
N SER A 254 12.26 -10.91 7.41
CA SER A 254 12.04 -11.83 8.52
C SER A 254 13.18 -11.67 9.54
N VAL A 255 13.01 -10.78 10.51
CA VAL A 255 14.10 -10.30 11.37
C VAL A 255 13.99 -10.86 12.79
N ASP A 256 15.13 -11.23 13.38
CA ASP A 256 15.22 -11.50 14.81
C ASP A 256 14.93 -10.25 15.64
N LYS A 257 14.34 -10.41 16.83
CA LYS A 257 14.04 -9.32 17.78
C LYS A 257 15.25 -8.39 18.04
N THR A 258 16.46 -8.94 17.98
CA THR A 258 17.72 -8.25 18.22
C THR A 258 18.02 -7.18 17.17
N PHE A 259 17.59 -7.42 15.94
CA PHE A 259 17.84 -6.54 14.78
C PHE A 259 16.58 -5.85 14.28
N TYR A 260 15.45 -6.08 14.93
CA TYR A 260 14.16 -5.47 14.56
C TYR A 260 14.17 -3.93 14.64
N ARG A 261 15.13 -3.30 15.31
CA ARG A 261 15.27 -1.83 15.34
C ARG A 261 16.17 -1.27 14.23
N LEU A 262 16.76 -2.10 13.39
CA LEU A 262 17.53 -1.61 12.24
C LEU A 262 16.59 -0.86 11.28
N PRO A 263 17.04 0.25 10.66
CA PRO A 263 16.23 1.00 9.72
C PRO A 263 16.26 0.33 8.33
N PHE A 264 15.53 -0.77 8.16
CA PHE A 264 15.46 -1.44 6.84
C PHE A 264 14.86 -0.52 5.76
N GLU A 265 14.07 0.48 6.15
CA GLU A 265 13.56 1.51 5.26
C GLU A 265 14.67 2.40 4.69
N ALA A 266 15.85 2.45 5.35
CA ALA A 266 17.02 3.16 4.84
C ALA A 266 17.77 2.39 3.75
N LEU A 267 17.36 1.16 3.42
CA LEU A 267 18.00 0.40 2.36
C LEU A 267 17.95 1.15 1.03
N GLN A 268 19.11 1.34 0.44
CA GLN A 268 19.24 1.94 -0.89
C GLN A 268 19.16 0.87 -1.96
N PHE A 269 18.87 1.29 -3.19
CA PHE A 269 19.02 0.40 -4.32
C PHE A 269 20.48 -0.08 -4.46
N PRO A 270 20.71 -1.40 -4.65
CA PRO A 270 22.06 -1.93 -4.71
C PRO A 270 22.84 -1.50 -5.97
N GLY A 271 22.15 -0.95 -6.99
CA GLY A 271 22.78 -0.42 -8.20
C GLY A 271 23.76 0.73 -7.91
N ARG A 272 24.87 0.78 -8.67
CA ARG A 272 25.88 1.83 -8.50
C ARG A 272 25.28 3.21 -8.75
N GLY A 273 25.49 4.14 -7.81
CA GLY A 273 25.13 5.55 -7.95
C GLY A 273 23.65 5.88 -7.78
N SER A 274 22.81 4.94 -7.34
CA SER A 274 21.44 5.25 -6.96
C SER A 274 21.39 5.68 -5.50
N SER A 275 20.88 6.88 -5.23
CA SER A 275 20.59 7.37 -3.88
C SER A 275 19.15 7.06 -3.45
N GLN A 276 18.36 6.44 -4.33
CA GLN A 276 16.96 6.11 -4.08
C GLN A 276 16.84 5.00 -3.04
N TYR A 277 15.84 5.15 -2.16
CA TYR A 277 15.52 4.18 -1.14
C TYR A 277 14.51 3.17 -1.65
N TRP A 278 14.63 1.94 -1.18
CA TRP A 278 13.70 0.87 -1.50
C TRP A 278 12.26 1.21 -1.13
N MET A 279 12.11 1.82 0.04
CA MET A 279 10.84 2.22 0.62
C MET A 279 10.02 3.14 -0.30
N GLU A 280 10.64 3.85 -1.24
CA GLU A 280 10.00 4.81 -2.16
C GLU A 280 9.37 4.13 -3.38
N SER A 281 9.76 2.90 -3.69
CA SER A 281 9.47 2.24 -4.96
C SER A 281 8.92 0.82 -4.82
N SER A 282 8.99 0.25 -3.63
CA SER A 282 8.56 -1.10 -3.33
C SER A 282 8.05 -1.18 -1.90
N PRO A 283 6.98 -1.95 -1.65
CA PRO A 283 6.58 -2.21 -0.28
C PRO A 283 7.68 -2.92 0.46
N LEU A 284 7.91 -2.42 1.68
CA LEU A 284 8.84 -2.98 2.63
C LEU A 284 8.05 -3.23 3.89
N TRP A 285 8.07 -4.48 4.35
CA TRP A 285 7.49 -4.83 5.63
C TRP A 285 8.38 -5.80 6.38
N ARG A 286 8.16 -5.86 7.69
CA ARG A 286 8.90 -6.71 8.60
C ARG A 286 7.99 -7.83 9.05
N ARG A 287 8.50 -9.06 9.05
CA ARG A 287 7.87 -10.22 9.67
C ARG A 287 8.67 -10.56 10.93
N LEU A 288 7.99 -10.63 12.05
CA LEU A 288 8.55 -11.15 13.29
C LEU A 288 8.12 -12.62 13.41
N PRO A 289 9.03 -13.60 13.25
CA PRO A 289 8.68 -15.03 13.25
C PRO A 289 8.07 -15.49 14.58
N GLU A 290 8.48 -14.88 15.68
CA GLU A 290 8.01 -15.17 17.02
C GLU A 290 7.55 -13.86 17.68
N PHE A 291 6.26 -13.53 17.53
CA PHE A 291 5.57 -12.73 18.56
C PHE A 291 5.45 -13.59 19.82
N SER A 292 6.58 -13.86 20.47
CA SER A 292 6.53 -14.34 21.84
C SER A 292 5.95 -13.18 22.66
N SER A 293 4.81 -13.42 23.29
CA SER A 293 4.11 -12.52 24.22
C SER A 293 4.98 -12.00 25.38
N SER A 294 6.25 -12.43 25.45
CA SER A 294 7.31 -11.93 26.33
C SER A 294 8.03 -10.67 25.82
N GLY A 295 7.79 -10.24 24.58
CA GLY A 295 8.37 -9.01 24.03
C GLY A 295 7.77 -7.76 24.69
N ARG A 296 8.63 -6.94 25.27
CA ARG A 296 8.32 -5.60 25.75
C ARG A 296 7.44 -4.83 24.74
N LYS A 297 6.20 -4.53 25.11
CA LYS A 297 5.28 -3.78 24.24
C LYS A 297 5.72 -2.31 24.22
N LEU A 298 5.64 -1.58 23.10
CA LEU A 298 5.99 -0.14 23.06
C LEU A 298 5.24 0.69 24.13
N PHE A 299 4.04 0.22 24.52
CA PHE A 299 3.26 0.79 25.63
C PHE A 299 3.57 0.21 27.01
N ALA A 300 4.25 -0.93 27.10
CA ALA A 300 4.60 -1.64 28.34
C ALA A 300 6.07 -1.45 28.79
N GLU A 301 6.93 -0.76 28.02
CA GLU A 301 8.37 -0.64 28.31
C GLU A 301 8.75 0.32 29.44
N MET A 302 7.86 1.23 29.86
CA MET A 302 8.18 2.13 30.96
C MET A 302 7.72 1.50 32.27
N ASN A 303 8.48 1.72 33.35
CA ASN A 303 8.18 1.32 34.73
C ASN A 303 6.88 1.94 35.31
N VAL A 304 5.95 2.32 34.44
CA VAL A 304 4.61 2.80 34.72
C VAL A 304 3.65 1.74 34.17
N PRO A 305 3.34 0.70 34.97
CA PRO A 305 2.41 -0.32 34.54
C PRO A 305 1.02 0.31 34.41
N HIS A 306 0.39 0.13 33.24
CA HIS A 306 -1.05 0.34 33.01
C HIS A 306 -1.59 1.78 32.98
N GLU A 307 -0.77 2.81 32.77
CA GLU A 307 -1.35 4.14 32.54
C GLU A 307 -2.16 4.15 31.22
N PRO A 308 -3.45 4.51 31.26
CA PRO A 308 -4.26 4.51 30.05
C PRO A 308 -3.82 5.64 29.08
N LEU A 309 -3.84 5.35 27.78
CA LEU A 309 -3.27 6.21 26.74
C LEU A 309 -4.04 7.53 26.57
N ASN A 310 -3.34 8.57 26.13
CA ASN A 310 -3.92 9.82 25.64
C ASN A 310 -3.78 9.88 24.11
N CYS A 311 -4.91 9.94 23.40
CA CYS A 311 -4.94 9.97 21.94
C CYS A 311 -5.41 11.34 21.43
N LEU A 312 -4.70 11.91 20.47
CA LEU A 312 -5.15 13.05 19.68
C LEU A 312 -5.43 12.59 18.25
N LEU A 313 -6.63 12.86 17.75
CA LEU A 313 -7.07 12.52 16.40
C LEU A 313 -7.29 13.83 15.62
N ILE A 314 -6.58 13.98 14.51
CA ILE A 314 -6.58 15.21 13.70
C ILE A 314 -7.33 14.91 12.40
N ASN A 315 -8.55 15.44 12.28
CA ASN A 315 -9.31 15.42 11.04
C ASN A 315 -8.95 16.66 10.21
N ALA A 316 -8.00 16.50 9.29
CA ALA A 316 -7.54 17.57 8.42
C ALA A 316 -8.25 17.54 7.04
N LYS A 317 -9.55 17.21 7.03
CA LYS A 317 -10.40 17.20 5.83
C LYS A 317 -10.35 18.54 5.08
N CYS A 318 -9.73 18.52 3.91
CA CYS A 318 -9.63 19.66 3.00
C CYS A 318 -9.48 19.18 1.56
N GLY A 319 -9.60 20.10 0.60
CA GLY A 319 -9.41 19.83 -0.81
C GLY A 319 -9.43 21.12 -1.64
N GLY A 320 -8.97 21.03 -2.88
CA GLY A 320 -8.88 22.16 -3.80
C GLY A 320 -7.44 22.62 -4.07
N GLU A 321 -7.32 23.84 -4.58
CA GLU A 321 -6.04 24.41 -4.99
C GLU A 321 -5.27 24.99 -3.81
N VAL A 322 -3.95 24.81 -3.82
CA VAL A 322 -3.04 25.32 -2.79
C VAL A 322 -1.71 25.73 -3.43
N ASP A 323 -1.22 26.88 -3.01
CA ASP A 323 0.13 27.34 -3.32
C ASP A 323 1.06 27.06 -2.13
N MET A 324 2.22 26.50 -2.42
CA MET A 324 3.26 26.23 -1.43
C MET A 324 4.55 26.95 -1.80
N SER A 325 5.36 27.28 -0.80
CA SER A 325 6.72 27.75 -1.04
C SER A 325 7.57 26.62 -1.63
N ASN A 326 8.36 26.92 -2.66
CA ASN A 326 9.38 25.99 -3.14
C ASN A 326 10.51 25.90 -2.09
N PRO A 327 10.80 24.72 -1.52
CA PRO A 327 11.80 24.59 -0.46
C PRO A 327 13.24 24.75 -0.96
N ILE A 328 13.46 24.74 -2.28
CA ILE A 328 14.80 24.92 -2.88
C ILE A 328 15.33 26.32 -2.53
N ALA A 329 16.49 26.36 -1.87
CA ALA A 329 17.12 27.60 -1.44
C ALA A 329 17.30 28.59 -2.60
N GLY A 330 16.79 29.81 -2.44
CA GLY A 330 16.84 30.87 -3.46
C GLY A 330 15.71 30.83 -4.51
N SER A 331 14.84 29.82 -4.48
CA SER A 331 13.64 29.79 -5.32
C SER A 331 12.58 30.74 -4.77
N THR A 332 12.05 31.60 -5.65
CA THR A 332 10.87 32.44 -5.36
C THR A 332 9.60 31.86 -5.97
N GLU A 333 9.71 30.75 -6.71
CA GLU A 333 8.57 30.11 -7.35
C GLU A 333 7.63 29.50 -6.31
N ARG A 334 6.33 29.66 -6.55
CA ARG A 334 5.29 28.97 -5.79
C ARG A 334 4.93 27.70 -6.52
N LEU A 335 4.80 26.62 -5.75
CA LEU A 335 4.35 25.34 -6.25
C LEU A 335 2.86 25.26 -6.11
N HIS A 336 2.18 25.21 -7.26
CA HIS A 336 0.75 25.02 -7.30
C HIS A 336 0.41 23.53 -7.26
N ARG A 337 -0.52 23.15 -6.40
CA ARG A 337 -1.03 21.79 -6.26
C ARG A 337 -2.56 21.82 -6.20
N LYS A 338 -3.18 20.79 -6.76
CA LYS A 338 -4.61 20.53 -6.63
C LYS A 338 -4.79 19.24 -5.84
N LEU A 339 -5.46 19.33 -4.70
CA LEU A 339 -5.73 18.21 -3.81
C LEU A 339 -7.17 17.74 -4.00
N ASP A 340 -7.36 16.43 -4.11
CA ASP A 340 -8.70 15.86 -4.20
C ASP A 340 -9.47 16.05 -2.87
N PRO A 341 -10.80 16.23 -2.90
CA PRO A 341 -11.60 16.29 -1.68
C PRO A 341 -11.48 14.98 -0.88
N LEU A 342 -11.19 15.08 0.42
CA LEU A 342 -11.21 13.95 1.35
C LEU A 342 -12.65 13.68 1.84
N VAL A 343 -13.31 12.67 1.28
CA VAL A 343 -14.72 12.35 1.56
C VAL A 343 -14.90 11.30 2.67
N HIS A 344 -13.86 10.53 2.98
CA HIS A 344 -13.84 9.49 4.01
C HIS A 344 -13.11 9.90 5.30
N ALA A 345 -12.44 11.06 5.33
CA ALA A 345 -11.71 11.53 6.52
C ALA A 345 -12.56 11.55 7.81
N ASP A 346 -13.83 11.98 7.73
CA ASP A 346 -14.73 11.97 8.89
C ASP A 346 -15.01 10.53 9.37
N HIS A 347 -15.28 9.61 8.44
CA HIS A 347 -15.52 8.19 8.74
C HIS A 347 -14.31 7.53 9.40
N GLU A 348 -13.10 7.90 8.96
CA GLU A 348 -11.86 7.42 9.57
C GLU A 348 -11.76 7.79 11.05
N ILE A 349 -11.95 9.07 11.37
CA ILE A 349 -11.89 9.51 12.76
C ILE A 349 -13.01 8.89 13.58
N GLU A 350 -14.23 8.81 13.05
CA GLU A 350 -15.35 8.18 13.75
C GLU A 350 -15.09 6.70 14.07
N ASP A 351 -14.54 5.93 13.14
CA ASP A 351 -14.28 4.51 13.35
C ASP A 351 -13.12 4.25 14.30
N ILE A 352 -12.10 5.13 14.30
CA ILE A 352 -11.03 5.11 15.29
C ILE A 352 -11.62 5.43 16.68
N ILE A 353 -12.46 6.46 16.81
CA ILE A 353 -13.15 6.80 18.07
C ILE A 353 -13.97 5.60 18.55
N LYS A 354 -14.82 5.01 17.71
CA LYS A 354 -15.63 3.82 18.06
C LYS A 354 -14.76 2.65 18.51
N SER A 355 -13.60 2.46 17.88
CA SER A 355 -12.64 1.42 18.26
C SER A 355 -12.04 1.70 19.63
N ILE A 356 -11.64 2.96 19.89
CA ILE A 356 -11.05 3.38 21.16
C ILE A 356 -12.05 3.36 22.32
N GLU A 357 -13.28 3.84 22.12
CA GLU A 357 -14.30 3.96 23.16
C GLU A 357 -14.63 2.62 23.82
N ARG A 358 -14.53 1.51 23.07
CA ARG A 358 -14.71 0.14 23.60
C ARG A 358 -13.68 -0.25 24.67
N PHE A 359 -12.54 0.44 24.71
CA PHE A 359 -11.44 0.18 25.65
C PHE A 359 -11.25 1.32 26.68
N ILE A 360 -12.12 2.33 26.68
CA ILE A 360 -12.19 3.35 27.72
C ILE A 360 -12.91 2.77 28.95
N PRO A 361 -12.45 3.04 30.20
CA PRO A 361 -11.25 3.79 30.56
C PRO A 361 -9.98 2.92 30.67
N HIS A 362 -10.11 1.61 30.51
CA HIS A 362 -9.08 0.65 30.95
C HIS A 362 -7.77 0.74 30.18
N ARG A 363 -7.82 1.08 28.88
CA ARG A 363 -6.62 1.21 28.04
C ARG A 363 -6.41 2.62 27.48
N VAL A 364 -7.46 3.43 27.44
CA VAL A 364 -7.39 4.82 26.98
C VAL A 364 -8.02 5.73 28.03
N ARG A 365 -7.26 6.73 28.47
CA ARG A 365 -7.67 7.74 29.45
C ARG A 365 -8.52 8.79 28.77
N ARG A 366 -8.02 9.32 27.65
CA ARG A 366 -8.59 10.49 26.98
C ARG A 366 -8.37 10.38 25.48
N VAL A 367 -9.43 10.66 24.73
CA VAL A 367 -9.38 10.92 23.29
C VAL A 367 -9.82 12.35 23.04
N VAL A 368 -9.02 13.09 22.28
CA VAL A 368 -9.44 14.38 21.73
C VAL A 368 -9.41 14.27 20.22
N ALA A 369 -10.48 14.66 19.55
CA ALA A 369 -10.50 14.85 18.11
C ALA A 369 -10.62 16.34 17.77
N ILE A 370 -9.88 16.79 16.76
CA ILE A 370 -9.97 18.15 16.20
C ILE A 370 -10.44 18.09 14.74
N SER A 371 -11.40 18.93 14.40
CA SER A 371 -11.99 19.05 13.06
C SER A 371 -12.30 20.51 12.72
N LEU A 372 -12.57 20.80 11.44
CA LEU A 372 -13.13 22.08 11.00
C LEU A 372 -14.57 21.88 10.54
N GLU A 373 -15.53 22.34 11.34
CA GLU A 373 -16.97 22.16 11.11
C GLU A 373 -17.66 23.51 10.96
N GLY A 374 -18.41 23.72 9.86
CA GLY A 374 -19.11 24.98 9.63
C GLY A 374 -18.19 26.21 9.66
N GLY A 375 -16.92 26.04 9.28
CA GLY A 375 -15.91 27.11 9.31
C GLY A 375 -15.42 27.49 10.71
N LYS A 376 -15.65 26.63 11.72
CA LYS A 376 -15.13 26.76 13.08
C LYS A 376 -14.28 25.57 13.44
N VAL A 377 -13.21 25.79 14.20
CA VAL A 377 -12.40 24.70 14.72
C VAL A 377 -13.12 24.10 15.92
N VAL A 378 -13.42 22.81 15.84
CA VAL A 378 -14.15 22.09 16.88
C VAL A 378 -13.21 21.05 17.47
N THR A 379 -13.25 20.91 18.79
CA THR A 379 -12.61 19.78 19.48
C THR A 379 -13.66 18.98 20.23
N SER A 380 -13.68 17.68 20.03
CA SER A 380 -14.48 16.75 20.84
C SER A 380 -13.56 16.00 21.81
N THR A 381 -13.96 15.87 23.07
CA THR A 381 -13.16 15.19 24.10
C THR A 381 -13.97 14.10 24.79
N THR A 382 -13.48 12.87 24.74
CA THR A 382 -14.00 11.74 25.50
C THR A 382 -12.99 11.38 26.60
N ASP A 383 -13.39 11.54 27.87
CA ASP A 383 -12.56 11.22 29.05
C ASP A 383 -13.15 10.00 29.78
N GLY A 384 -12.32 8.98 29.99
CA GLY A 384 -12.70 7.76 30.67
C GLY A 384 -12.98 7.91 32.16
N ASN A 385 -12.55 9.01 32.78
CA ASN A 385 -12.83 9.27 34.19
C ASN A 385 -14.22 9.85 34.43
N ASN A 386 -15.00 10.14 33.39
CA ASN A 386 -16.35 10.65 33.55
C ASN A 386 -17.36 9.50 33.75
N PRO A 387 -17.87 9.29 34.98
CA PRO A 387 -18.74 8.14 35.32
C PRO A 387 -20.12 8.19 34.64
N GLN A 388 -20.49 9.29 34.00
CA GLN A 388 -21.80 9.44 33.35
C GLN A 388 -21.90 8.79 31.96
N GLY A 389 -20.81 8.25 31.42
CA GLY A 389 -20.85 7.47 30.18
C GLY A 389 -21.28 8.29 28.95
N GLY A 390 -20.30 8.70 28.13
CA GLY A 390 -20.46 8.53 26.69
C GLY A 390 -20.98 9.70 25.85
N ARG A 391 -20.88 10.96 26.30
CA ARG A 391 -20.95 12.08 25.34
C ARG A 391 -19.67 12.89 25.36
N ALA A 392 -19.03 12.96 24.20
CA ALA A 392 -17.87 13.80 23.99
C ALA A 392 -18.22 15.25 24.31
N ALA A 393 -17.42 15.89 25.16
CA ALA A 393 -17.52 17.32 25.37
C ALA A 393 -17.04 18.02 24.10
N VAL A 394 -17.94 18.70 23.41
CA VAL A 394 -17.65 19.45 22.19
C VAL A 394 -17.39 20.91 22.57
N SER A 395 -16.26 21.47 22.14
CA SER A 395 -15.97 22.89 22.32
C SER A 395 -15.51 23.52 21.01
N GLU A 396 -16.08 24.68 20.68
CA GLU A 396 -15.57 25.55 19.63
C GLU A 396 -14.31 26.26 20.14
N LYS A 397 -13.27 26.31 19.29
CA LYS A 397 -12.02 27.01 19.56
C LYS A 397 -11.90 28.26 18.71
N ALA A 398 -11.40 29.33 19.30
CA ALA A 398 -11.03 30.54 18.57
C ALA A 398 -9.66 30.34 17.90
N GLY A 399 -9.46 30.94 16.74
CA GLY A 399 -8.20 30.85 15.98
C GLY A 399 -8.36 30.12 14.64
N ASN A 400 -7.27 30.02 13.89
CA ASN A 400 -7.22 29.14 12.72
C ASN A 400 -6.91 27.70 13.17
N PHE A 401 -7.09 26.72 12.28
CA PHE A 401 -6.89 25.30 12.62
C PHE A 401 -5.45 25.01 13.06
N GLU A 402 -4.46 25.63 12.43
CA GLU A 402 -3.03 25.46 12.75
C GLU A 402 -2.71 25.94 14.16
N ASP A 403 -3.19 27.12 14.57
CA ASP A 403 -2.96 27.69 15.90
C ASP A 403 -3.55 26.78 17.00
N VAL A 404 -4.77 26.27 16.77
CA VAL A 404 -5.44 25.38 17.73
C VAL A 404 -4.73 24.03 17.79
N LEU A 405 -4.25 23.52 16.65
CA LEU A 405 -3.47 22.28 16.60
C LEU A 405 -2.14 22.42 17.36
N GLU A 406 -1.43 23.53 17.18
CA GLU A 406 -0.21 23.85 17.95
C GLU A 406 -0.50 23.87 19.45
N ASP A 407 -1.57 24.54 19.89
CA ASP A 407 -1.97 24.61 21.29
C ASP A 407 -2.34 23.23 21.87
N LEU A 408 -3.03 22.39 21.09
CA LEU A 408 -3.35 21.02 21.51
C LEU A 408 -2.07 20.20 21.72
N LEU A 409 -1.16 20.22 20.75
CA LEU A 409 0.07 19.44 20.77
C LEU A 409 1.06 19.92 21.84
N THR A 410 1.18 21.23 22.05
CA THR A 410 2.20 21.81 22.93
C THR A 410 1.73 22.10 24.36
N LYS A 411 0.45 22.43 24.57
CA LYS A 411 -0.08 22.89 25.87
C LYS A 411 -1.10 21.93 26.49
N SER A 412 -1.81 21.14 25.68
CA SER A 412 -2.91 20.28 26.15
C SER A 412 -2.52 18.82 26.38
N GLY A 413 -1.25 18.47 26.10
CA GLY A 413 -0.68 17.14 26.30
C GLY A 413 -0.50 16.74 27.78
N PRO A 414 0.18 15.60 28.06
CA PRO A 414 0.90 14.77 27.10
C PRO A 414 -0.03 13.97 26.18
N TRP A 415 0.49 13.59 25.01
CA TRP A 415 -0.16 12.68 24.06
C TRP A 415 0.70 11.45 23.89
N ASP A 416 0.11 10.26 23.98
CA ASP A 416 0.80 9.01 23.67
C ASP A 416 0.73 8.72 22.17
N ILE A 417 -0.45 8.92 21.59
CA ILE A 417 -0.73 8.67 20.17
C ILE A 417 -1.26 9.95 19.52
N VAL A 418 -0.71 10.29 18.35
CA VAL A 418 -1.26 11.30 17.46
C VAL A 418 -1.62 10.64 16.13
N HIS A 419 -2.89 10.70 15.75
CA HIS A 419 -3.37 10.29 14.43
C HIS A 419 -3.64 11.52 13.58
N PHE A 420 -3.11 11.56 12.36
CA PHE A 420 -3.39 12.58 11.38
C PHE A 420 -4.10 11.95 10.19
N THR A 421 -5.31 12.41 9.87
CA THR A 421 -6.02 12.07 8.64
C THR A 421 -6.08 13.30 7.75
N GLY A 422 -5.38 13.25 6.61
CA GLY A 422 -5.29 14.41 5.72
C GLY A 422 -4.36 14.19 4.55
N HIS A 423 -4.21 15.22 3.74
CA HIS A 423 -3.20 15.22 2.68
C HIS A 423 -1.80 15.43 3.27
N SER A 424 -0.83 14.81 2.62
CA SER A 424 0.59 15.08 2.82
C SER A 424 1.30 15.11 1.49
N HIS A 425 2.41 15.83 1.43
CA HIS A 425 3.21 15.95 0.22
C HIS A 425 4.68 16.12 0.60
N TYR A 426 5.56 15.64 -0.26
CA TYR A 426 6.99 15.86 -0.13
C TYR A 426 7.49 16.64 -1.34
N GLU A 427 8.29 17.67 -1.09
CA GLU A 427 8.84 18.52 -2.13
C GLU A 427 10.33 18.79 -1.90
N GLY A 428 11.12 18.78 -2.98
CA GLY A 428 12.54 19.16 -2.96
C GLY A 428 13.49 18.01 -3.27
N THR A 429 14.78 18.26 -3.07
CA THR A 429 15.87 17.30 -3.27
C THR A 429 16.17 16.57 -1.96
N GLU A 430 17.08 15.60 -2.00
CA GLU A 430 17.47 14.91 -0.78
C GLU A 430 18.11 15.79 0.30
N GLU A 431 18.67 16.94 -0.07
CA GLU A 431 19.42 17.81 0.84
C GLU A 431 18.54 18.95 1.38
N ASP A 432 17.62 19.46 0.56
CA ASP A 432 16.80 20.64 0.85
C ASP A 432 15.29 20.33 0.88
N GLY A 433 14.94 19.04 0.95
CA GLY A 433 13.57 18.55 0.96
C GLY A 433 12.75 19.01 2.16
N THR A 434 11.44 19.20 1.95
CA THR A 434 10.49 19.48 3.03
C THR A 434 9.21 18.67 2.84
N GLY A 435 8.86 17.90 3.86
CA GLY A 435 7.54 17.30 3.99
C GLY A 435 6.52 18.34 4.44
N TYR A 436 5.30 18.25 3.91
CA TYR A 436 4.16 19.09 4.26
C TYR A 436 2.97 18.22 4.63
N VAL A 437 2.24 18.61 5.66
CA VAL A 437 0.85 18.18 5.87
C VAL A 437 -0.07 19.34 5.54
N PHE A 438 -1.27 19.04 5.06
CA PHE A 438 -2.25 20.08 4.76
C PHE A 438 -3.32 20.10 5.83
N VAL A 439 -3.51 21.25 6.45
CA VAL A 439 -4.57 21.49 7.42
C VAL A 439 -5.68 22.34 6.79
N PRO A 440 -6.94 22.20 7.24
CA PRO A 440 -8.05 22.94 6.66
C PRO A 440 -7.98 24.42 7.05
N ARG A 441 -8.08 25.30 6.05
CA ARG A 441 -8.30 26.73 6.22
C ARG A 441 -9.79 27.03 6.10
N LYS A 442 -10.25 27.99 6.90
CA LYS A 442 -11.65 28.42 6.92
C LYS A 442 -12.14 28.77 5.51
N ALA A 443 -13.15 28.05 5.04
CA ALA A 443 -13.81 28.32 3.77
C ALA A 443 -14.66 29.61 3.84
N PRO A 444 -14.90 30.30 2.71
CA PRO A 444 -15.75 31.49 2.66
C PRO A 444 -17.21 31.21 3.05
N ARG A 445 -17.65 29.96 2.85
CA ARG A 445 -19.01 29.48 3.15
C ARG A 445 -18.94 28.10 3.80
N THR A 446 -19.97 27.76 4.55
CA THR A 446 -20.04 26.49 5.33
C THR A 446 -20.33 25.26 4.47
N ASP A 447 -20.82 25.44 3.25
CA ASP A 447 -21.18 24.38 2.30
C ASP A 447 -20.06 24.03 1.32
N VAL A 448 -18.89 24.64 1.45
CA VAL A 448 -17.74 24.45 0.57
C VAL A 448 -16.63 23.72 1.32
N MET A 449 -15.96 22.80 0.63
CA MET A 449 -14.78 22.09 1.17
C MET A 449 -13.73 23.11 1.66
N PRO A 450 -13.17 22.95 2.88
CA PRO A 450 -12.09 23.79 3.37
C PRO A 450 -10.90 23.79 2.42
N THR A 451 -10.33 24.97 2.18
CA THR A 451 -9.13 25.09 1.34
C THR A 451 -7.91 24.57 2.09
N PRO A 452 -6.94 23.95 1.42
CA PRO A 452 -5.77 23.40 2.10
C PRO A 452 -4.81 24.53 2.53
N GLN A 453 -4.17 24.37 3.69
CA GLN A 453 -3.06 25.18 4.15
C GLN A 453 -1.85 24.27 4.41
N PRO A 454 -0.72 24.47 3.71
CA PRO A 454 0.47 23.66 3.90
C PRO A 454 1.15 24.04 5.22
N VAL A 455 1.46 23.04 6.04
CA VAL A 455 2.25 23.18 7.27
C VAL A 455 3.47 22.27 7.15
N GLY A 456 4.66 22.86 7.27
CA GLY A 456 5.91 22.13 7.20
C GLY A 456 6.01 21.08 8.32
N MET A 457 6.44 19.87 7.96
CA MET A 457 6.58 18.76 8.90
C MET A 457 7.61 19.05 9.99
N ASN A 458 8.60 19.90 9.71
CA ASN A 458 9.57 20.38 10.70
C ASN A 458 8.89 21.18 11.83
N LYS A 459 7.84 21.93 11.51
CA LYS A 459 7.02 22.69 12.45
C LYS A 459 6.17 21.74 13.29
N ILE A 460 5.46 20.81 12.63
CA ILE A 460 4.64 19.77 13.29
C ILE A 460 5.49 18.91 14.23
N ALA A 461 6.65 18.44 13.77
CA ALA A 461 7.57 17.64 14.56
C ALA A 461 8.07 18.36 15.81
N ALA A 462 8.24 19.69 15.76
CA ALA A 462 8.59 20.48 16.94
C ALA A 462 7.46 20.52 17.99
N TRP A 463 6.20 20.39 17.57
CA TRP A 463 5.04 20.33 18.46
C TRP A 463 4.80 18.95 19.07
N LEU A 464 5.30 17.88 18.45
CA LEU A 464 5.10 16.48 18.87
C LEU A 464 6.00 16.04 20.04
N LYS A 465 6.47 16.98 20.87
CA LYS A 465 7.36 16.66 21.99
C LYS A 465 6.68 15.73 22.99
N GLY A 466 7.28 14.57 23.24
CA GLY A 466 6.76 13.57 24.18
C GLY A 466 5.72 12.61 23.59
N VAL A 467 5.38 12.77 22.31
CA VAL A 467 4.53 11.82 21.59
C VAL A 467 5.27 10.52 21.38
N ARG A 468 4.61 9.38 21.63
CA ARG A 468 5.22 8.04 21.54
C ARG A 468 5.00 7.38 20.19
N PHE A 469 3.86 7.66 19.57
CA PHE A 469 3.50 7.12 18.27
C PHE A 469 2.72 8.14 17.43
N VAL A 470 3.12 8.28 16.16
CA VAL A 470 2.43 9.13 15.19
C VAL A 470 1.94 8.27 14.03
N PHE A 471 0.65 8.30 13.74
CA PHE A 471 0.09 7.69 12.54
C PHE A 471 -0.30 8.78 11.55
N LEU A 472 0.40 8.87 10.42
CA LEU A 472 0.12 9.83 9.35
C LEU A 472 -0.67 9.15 8.22
N SER A 473 -2.00 9.21 8.30
CA SER A 473 -2.91 8.72 7.26
C SER A 473 -3.02 9.73 6.12
N GLY A 474 -2.01 9.73 5.25
CA GLY A 474 -1.91 10.61 4.07
C GLY A 474 -0.91 10.09 3.04
N CYS A 475 -1.07 10.46 1.76
CA CYS A 475 -0.17 10.03 0.68
C CYS A 475 1.27 10.51 0.92
N SER A 476 2.26 9.65 0.69
CA SER A 476 3.69 9.99 0.88
C SER A 476 4.07 10.50 2.28
N SER A 477 3.24 10.23 3.29
CA SER A 477 3.47 10.61 4.69
C SER A 477 4.57 9.83 5.40
N SER A 478 5.01 8.70 4.86
CA SER A 478 6.22 7.98 5.33
C SER A 478 7.40 8.13 4.39
N HIS A 479 7.38 9.14 3.51
CA HIS A 479 8.58 9.50 2.76
C HIS A 479 9.73 9.78 3.76
N ARG A 480 10.97 9.45 3.36
CA ARG A 480 12.18 9.53 4.20
C ARG A 480 12.25 10.81 5.04
N ASP A 481 11.92 11.95 4.46
CA ASP A 481 12.06 13.23 5.15
C ASP A 481 11.02 13.44 6.25
N PHE A 482 9.82 12.86 6.15
CA PHE A 482 8.90 12.82 7.28
C PHE A 482 9.50 11.99 8.41
N VAL A 483 10.03 10.82 8.07
CA VAL A 483 10.67 9.91 9.03
C VAL A 483 11.80 10.62 9.77
N VAL A 484 12.74 11.19 9.02
CA VAL A 484 13.93 11.85 9.56
C VAL A 484 13.56 13.09 10.39
N GLN A 485 12.59 13.90 9.95
CA GLN A 485 12.15 15.07 10.72
C GLN A 485 11.46 14.69 12.03
N LEU A 486 10.67 13.61 12.05
CA LEU A 486 10.02 13.11 13.27
C LEU A 486 11.05 12.46 14.22
N CYS A 487 11.96 11.63 13.71
CA CYS A 487 13.04 11.03 14.51
C CYS A 487 13.98 12.09 15.10
N ALA A 488 14.33 13.13 14.34
CA ALA A 488 15.12 14.27 14.82
C ALA A 488 14.44 15.02 15.98
N ARG A 489 13.14 14.84 16.19
CA ARG A 489 12.38 15.40 17.30
C ARG A 489 11.99 14.37 18.36
N ASN A 490 12.66 13.21 18.35
CA ASN A 490 12.46 12.11 19.30
C ASN A 490 11.05 11.55 19.31
N VAL A 491 10.39 11.50 18.15
CA VAL A 491 9.17 10.69 18.00
C VAL A 491 9.61 9.22 17.87
N PRO A 492 9.34 8.36 18.87
CA PRO A 492 9.89 7.01 18.93
C PRO A 492 9.39 6.07 17.84
N ALA A 493 8.15 6.26 17.39
CA ALA A 493 7.56 5.39 16.38
C ALA A 493 6.60 6.18 15.50
N LEU A 494 6.57 5.83 14.21
CA LEU A 494 5.63 6.40 13.27
C LEU A 494 5.15 5.37 12.25
N SER A 495 3.92 5.55 11.78
CA SER A 495 3.35 4.84 10.64
C SER A 495 2.83 5.83 9.61
N GLY A 496 3.01 5.53 8.33
CA GLY A 496 2.51 6.36 7.23
C GLY A 496 2.60 5.64 5.89
N TYR A 497 2.28 6.32 4.80
CA TYR A 497 2.29 5.73 3.46
C TYR A 497 3.40 6.37 2.62
N PRO A 498 4.29 5.61 1.96
CA PRO A 498 5.40 6.16 1.19
C PRO A 498 4.99 6.56 -0.23
N TRP A 499 3.83 6.09 -0.69
CA TRP A 499 3.30 6.32 -2.03
C TRP A 499 1.80 6.69 -1.94
N PRO A 500 1.19 7.15 -3.05
CA PRO A 500 -0.23 7.48 -3.06
C PRO A 500 -1.13 6.30 -2.71
N VAL A 501 -2.02 6.49 -1.75
CA VAL A 501 -3.03 5.52 -1.32
C VAL A 501 -4.43 6.10 -1.57
N THR A 502 -5.38 5.25 -1.94
CA THR A 502 -6.78 5.67 -2.07
C THR A 502 -7.37 5.91 -0.68
N GLU A 503 -8.10 7.01 -0.52
CA GLU A 503 -8.58 7.47 0.80
C GLU A 503 -9.36 6.40 1.57
N ASN A 504 -10.27 5.68 0.89
CA ASN A 504 -11.05 4.62 1.53
C ASN A 504 -10.18 3.50 2.11
N VAL A 505 -9.08 3.15 1.43
CA VAL A 505 -8.19 2.07 1.87
C VAL A 505 -7.28 2.53 3.00
N ALA A 506 -6.90 3.83 3.01
CA ALA A 506 -6.21 4.42 4.16
C ALA A 506 -7.08 4.41 5.42
N TRP A 507 -8.36 4.75 5.28
CA TRP A 507 -9.37 4.66 6.35
C TRP A 507 -9.55 3.22 6.86
N GLU A 508 -9.79 2.26 5.97
CA GLU A 508 -9.99 0.86 6.36
C GLU A 508 -8.76 0.32 7.10
N HIS A 509 -7.56 0.67 6.62
CA HIS A 509 -6.31 0.26 7.26
C HIS A 509 -6.14 0.82 8.67
N SER A 510 -6.39 2.12 8.88
CA SER A 510 -6.30 2.69 10.23
C SER A 510 -7.34 2.09 11.16
N GLY A 511 -8.56 1.83 10.67
CA GLY A 511 -9.58 1.10 11.41
C GLY A 511 -9.12 -0.30 11.86
N HIS A 512 -8.49 -1.09 10.97
CA HIS A 512 -7.88 -2.37 11.35
C HIS A 512 -6.74 -2.19 12.35
N PHE A 513 -5.84 -1.24 12.10
CA PHE A 513 -4.70 -0.96 12.98
C PHE A 513 -5.14 -0.64 14.41
N TYR A 514 -6.08 0.28 14.63
CA TYR A 514 -6.51 0.63 15.99
C TYR A 514 -7.22 -0.52 16.70
N ARG A 515 -8.03 -1.31 16.00
CA ARG A 515 -8.62 -2.54 16.58
C ARG A 515 -7.53 -3.48 17.08
N ARG A 516 -6.53 -3.77 16.22
CA ARG A 516 -5.43 -4.67 16.58
C ARG A 516 -4.52 -4.10 17.67
N LEU A 517 -4.26 -2.79 17.65
CA LEU A 517 -3.45 -2.09 18.66
C LEU A 517 -4.10 -2.16 20.03
N LEU A 518 -5.39 -1.88 20.09
CA LEU A 518 -6.13 -1.89 21.34
C LEU A 518 -6.33 -3.29 21.87
N ASP A 519 -6.30 -4.33 21.02
CA ASP A 519 -6.32 -5.74 21.43
C ASP A 519 -4.95 -6.20 21.96
N SER A 520 -3.88 -6.00 21.19
CA SER A 520 -2.53 -6.54 21.46
C SER A 520 -1.73 -5.70 22.45
N CYS A 521 -1.99 -4.39 22.52
CA CYS A 521 -1.13 -3.36 23.13
C CYS A 521 0.28 -3.29 22.51
N SER A 522 0.50 -3.82 21.31
CA SER A 522 1.79 -3.76 20.57
C SER A 522 1.54 -3.14 19.20
N ILE A 523 2.29 -2.09 18.88
CA ILE A 523 2.19 -1.40 17.59
C ILE A 523 2.69 -2.31 16.47
N GLU A 524 3.77 -3.04 16.75
CA GLU A 524 4.36 -4.02 15.84
C GLU A 524 3.33 -5.09 15.46
N GLU A 525 2.67 -5.68 16.47
CA GLU A 525 1.67 -6.73 16.26
C GLU A 525 0.44 -6.16 15.55
N ALA A 526 0.07 -4.93 15.91
CA ALA A 526 -1.07 -4.24 15.34
C ALA A 526 -0.89 -3.97 13.85
N LEU A 527 0.28 -3.48 13.44
CA LEU A 527 0.60 -3.22 12.03
C LEU A 527 0.70 -4.51 11.24
N GLN A 528 1.37 -5.53 11.79
CA GLN A 528 1.45 -6.82 11.10
C GLN A 528 0.06 -7.43 10.90
N LYS A 529 -0.80 -7.41 11.92
CA LYS A 529 -2.16 -7.93 11.82
C LYS A 529 -3.04 -7.05 10.94
N SER A 530 -2.91 -5.73 10.98
CA SER A 530 -3.66 -4.85 10.09
C SER A 530 -3.26 -5.05 8.63
N TRP A 531 -1.98 -5.31 8.32
CA TRP A 531 -1.58 -5.72 6.97
C TRP A 531 -2.22 -7.03 6.55
N MET A 532 -2.32 -8.01 7.45
CA MET A 532 -2.99 -9.28 7.14
C MET A 532 -4.48 -9.10 6.89
N ASP A 533 -5.15 -8.28 7.71
CA ASP A 533 -6.57 -7.95 7.53
C ASP A 533 -6.78 -7.17 6.23
N MET A 534 -5.95 -6.17 5.97
CA MET A 534 -5.98 -5.41 4.71
C MET A 534 -5.65 -6.28 3.50
N TYR A 535 -4.76 -7.26 3.63
CA TYR A 535 -4.49 -8.21 2.55
C TYR A 535 -5.71 -9.09 2.28
N ALA A 536 -6.43 -9.50 3.32
CA ALA A 536 -7.67 -10.26 3.18
C ALA A 536 -8.77 -9.44 2.48
N ASP A 537 -8.96 -8.18 2.91
CA ASP A 537 -10.02 -7.30 2.41
C ASP A 537 -9.67 -6.66 1.05
N HIS A 538 -8.38 -6.38 0.82
CA HIS A 538 -7.88 -5.65 -0.35
C HIS A 538 -6.69 -6.33 -1.01
N ARG A 539 -6.75 -7.65 -1.22
CA ARG A 539 -5.73 -8.40 -1.96
C ARG A 539 -5.37 -7.80 -3.33
N GLU A 540 -6.26 -6.96 -3.86
CA GLU A 540 -6.16 -6.14 -5.08
C GLU A 540 -5.33 -4.88 -4.94
N ASN A 541 -5.43 -4.21 -3.81
CA ASN A 541 -4.87 -2.89 -3.62
C ASN A 541 -3.64 -3.00 -2.73
N TRP A 542 -2.46 -2.80 -3.32
CA TRP A 542 -1.18 -2.81 -2.63
C TRP A 542 -1.06 -1.78 -1.51
N ALA A 543 -2.04 -0.89 -1.38
CA ALA A 543 -2.24 -0.10 -0.18
C ALA A 543 -2.32 -0.94 1.10
N TRP A 544 -2.68 -2.24 1.03
CA TRP A 544 -2.56 -3.13 2.20
C TRP A 544 -1.12 -3.23 2.74
N ALA A 545 -0.12 -3.09 1.86
CA ALA A 545 1.31 -3.12 2.21
C ALA A 545 1.93 -1.71 2.22
N SER A 546 1.12 -0.66 2.02
CA SER A 546 1.67 0.69 1.90
C SER A 546 1.99 1.32 3.22
N SER A 547 1.32 0.95 4.30
CA SER A 547 1.72 1.48 5.59
C SER A 547 3.12 0.97 5.92
N GLN A 548 4.03 1.91 6.10
CA GLN A 548 5.37 1.66 6.60
C GLN A 548 5.43 1.98 8.06
N PHE A 549 6.34 1.28 8.74
CA PHE A 549 6.52 1.43 10.15
C PHE A 549 7.98 1.70 10.47
N VAL A 550 8.24 2.83 11.13
CA VAL A 550 9.58 3.18 11.57
C VAL A 550 9.60 3.27 13.08
N ILE A 551 10.56 2.61 13.70
CA ILE A 551 10.83 2.68 15.14
C ILE A 551 12.25 3.21 15.35
N GLN A 552 12.36 4.24 16.17
CA GLN A 552 13.60 4.71 16.75
C GLN A 552 14.00 3.79 17.91
N GLY A 553 15.24 3.31 17.88
CA GLY A 553 15.76 2.31 18.81
C GLY A 553 16.35 2.85 20.11
#